data_AF-A0A936ZZ50-F1
#
_entry.id   AF-A0A936ZZ50-F1
#
_cell.length_a   1.000
_cell.length_b   1.000
_cell.length_c   1.000
_cell.angle_alpha   90.00
_cell.angle_beta   90.00
_cell.angle_gamma   90.00
#
_symmetry.space_group_name_H-M   'P 1'
#
loop_
_entity.id
_entity.type
_entity.pdbx_description
1 polymer ?
#
loop_
_entity_poly.entity_id
_entity_poly.type
_entity_poly.pdbx_seq_one_letter_code
_entity_poly.pdbx_strand_id
1 'polypeptide(L)'
;MPFSPSFPRAGLALACALLMAHGAHAQDTPTPAEQSVNNSALDGTLFYQLLRGELELRSGQVLEGQKLLLDAARRSRNETLFRRATDLALHQRAYDLALQSTQYWRTALPESLDAARYQLQLFLHLNRPNEALEPLRTTLRLTPANERSGLILALPRFFDREADKVQVAKRLEQLLQPSLNSPETRTASQVTLGGAVLAAGDIARAHELAKTAHAQDPASELPALLALELMSKLPSAESLVQSHLQAKPASNGIRLMYARVLNGGQRYADALPQLEAVTKSDNAPPGAWLMLGALHLELKHPREATAALQQFVQRTEALPPAPPVQVVQDDEDDLAVSSPDRGLTQAYLLLSRAAEQQRDYAAAEAWLAKVTDAQQALEVQSHRATLLAKQGKVKEARDLIRNVPEKSPEDLRAKLLAEAQLLREVKQWDETNKVLAVANQKFPDDPDLLYEQSLMLEKLNRVDEMERLLRKVIQLKPTHHHAYNALGYSLAERNLRLPEARDLIKKALDLAPGEPFITDSLGWVEYRLGNREEALRLLQQAYKSRPDVEIGAHLGEVLWMSGQREEARRVLRESRNRDQANEVLQETLARLRVDL
;
A
#
# COMPACT_ATOMS: atom_id res chain seq x y z
N MET A 1 6.36 -7.81 -10.99
CA MET A 1 6.52 -6.33 -10.93
C MET A 1 6.37 -5.95 -9.47
N PRO A 2 7.34 -5.27 -8.84
CA PRO A 2 7.30 -5.10 -7.40
C PRO A 2 6.29 -4.01 -7.03
N PHE A 3 5.24 -4.45 -6.35
CA PHE A 3 4.21 -3.62 -5.74
C PHE A 3 4.85 -2.60 -4.78
N SER A 4 4.63 -1.32 -5.07
CA SER A 4 4.85 -0.25 -4.09
C SER A 4 3.66 -0.23 -3.13
N PRO A 5 3.85 -0.17 -1.80
CA PRO A 5 2.72 -0.11 -0.89
C PRO A 5 2.13 1.30 -0.91
N SER A 6 1.05 1.49 -1.66
CA SER A 6 0.16 2.64 -1.51
C SER A 6 -0.55 2.53 -0.15
N PHE A 7 -0.28 3.48 0.75
CA PHE A 7 -1.04 3.61 1.98
C PHE A 7 -2.46 4.12 1.63
N PRO A 8 -3.54 3.49 2.15
CA PRO A 8 -4.89 3.92 1.83
C PRO A 8 -5.15 5.30 2.45
N ARG A 9 -5.39 6.29 1.59
CA ARG A 9 -5.85 7.64 1.95
C ARG A 9 -7.27 7.53 2.49
N ALA A 10 -7.43 7.44 3.81
CA ALA A 10 -8.73 7.46 4.48
C ALA A 10 -9.49 8.75 4.13
N GLY A 11 -10.56 8.63 3.35
CA GLY A 11 -11.53 9.68 3.10
C GLY A 11 -12.51 9.76 4.27
N LEU A 12 -12.42 10.83 5.07
CA LEU A 12 -13.55 11.23 5.91
C LEU A 12 -14.50 12.06 5.06
N ALA A 13 -15.58 11.42 4.60
CA ALA A 13 -16.80 12.12 4.24
C ALA A 13 -17.51 12.54 5.53
N LEU A 14 -17.72 13.84 5.74
CA LEU A 14 -18.65 14.32 6.76
C LEU A 14 -19.63 15.29 6.12
N ALA A 15 -20.77 14.76 5.73
CA ALA A 15 -21.99 15.52 5.51
C ALA A 15 -22.73 15.59 6.84
N CYS A 16 -22.88 16.78 7.42
CA CYS A 16 -23.75 17.02 8.56
C CYS A 16 -24.87 17.96 8.16
N ALA A 17 -26.02 17.36 7.85
CA ALA A 17 -27.32 18.00 7.98
C ALA A 17 -27.96 17.45 9.25
N LEU A 18 -28.39 18.31 10.18
CA LEU A 18 -29.39 17.97 11.20
C LEU A 18 -30.03 19.25 11.73
N LEU A 19 -31.31 19.41 11.35
CA LEU A 19 -32.30 20.26 12.00
C LEU A 19 -32.63 19.65 13.37
N MET A 20 -32.65 20.48 14.42
CA MET A 20 -33.26 20.15 15.70
C MET A 20 -34.18 21.30 16.11
N ALA A 21 -35.49 21.04 16.03
CA ALA A 21 -36.53 21.86 16.60
C ALA A 21 -36.44 21.82 18.14
N HIS A 22 -36.37 22.98 18.78
CA HIS A 22 -36.64 23.12 20.20
C HIS A 22 -37.96 23.86 20.38
N GLY A 23 -38.93 23.17 21.00
CA GLY A 23 -40.14 23.80 21.52
C GLY A 23 -39.78 24.72 22.68
N ALA A 24 -40.12 26.00 22.54
CA ALA A 24 -39.92 27.00 23.57
C ALA A 24 -41.16 27.07 24.47
N HIS A 25 -40.98 26.81 25.76
CA HIS A 25 -41.87 27.25 26.82
C HIS A 25 -41.82 28.79 26.91
N ALA A 26 -42.98 29.40 27.15
CA ALA A 26 -43.16 30.83 27.27
C ALA A 26 -42.35 31.41 28.46
N GLN A 27 -41.51 32.40 28.17
CA GLN A 27 -41.01 33.36 29.14
C GLN A 27 -41.23 34.78 28.60
N ASP A 28 -41.51 35.68 29.54
CA ASP A 28 -42.10 37.00 29.35
C ASP A 28 -41.41 37.86 28.27
N THR A 29 -42.23 38.43 27.39
CA THR A 29 -41.83 39.33 26.31
C THR A 29 -41.29 40.66 26.87
N PRO A 30 -40.02 41.02 26.63
CA PRO A 30 -39.59 42.40 26.80
C PRO A 30 -40.14 43.26 25.65
N THR A 31 -40.47 44.50 25.98
CA THR A 31 -40.96 45.56 25.09
C THR A 31 -40.15 45.61 23.77
N PRO A 32 -40.80 45.68 22.58
CA PRO A 32 -40.06 45.67 21.32
C PRO A 32 -39.26 46.97 21.20
N ALA A 33 -37.93 46.85 21.20
CA ALA A 33 -37.06 47.91 20.71
C ALA A 33 -37.43 48.18 19.24
N GLU A 34 -37.58 49.45 18.86
CA GLU A 34 -37.78 49.86 17.47
C GLU A 34 -36.74 49.19 16.58
N GLN A 35 -37.20 48.34 15.66
CA GLN A 35 -36.34 47.69 14.69
C GLN A 35 -35.75 48.77 13.79
N SER A 36 -34.44 48.96 13.85
CA SER A 36 -33.71 49.85 12.96
C SER A 36 -34.00 49.46 11.50
N VAL A 37 -34.54 50.38 10.71
CA VAL A 37 -34.78 50.18 9.28
C VAL A 37 -33.43 50.02 8.57
N ASN A 38 -33.10 48.80 8.17
CA ASN A 38 -31.93 48.51 7.33
C ASN A 38 -32.27 48.84 5.88
N ASN A 39 -31.98 50.07 5.45
CA ASN A 39 -32.13 50.48 4.06
C ASN A 39 -31.19 49.68 3.13
N SER A 40 -31.70 49.28 1.97
CA SER A 40 -30.92 48.57 0.96
C SER A 40 -29.77 49.42 0.43
N ALA A 41 -28.60 48.80 0.19
CA ALA A 41 -27.47 49.44 -0.48
C ALA A 41 -27.67 49.62 -2.00
N LEU A 42 -28.87 49.31 -2.51
CA LEU A 42 -29.22 49.31 -3.92
C LEU A 42 -29.71 50.70 -4.37
N ASP A 43 -28.79 51.52 -4.89
CA ASP A 43 -29.16 52.78 -5.54
C ASP A 43 -29.78 52.54 -6.94
N GLY A 44 -30.40 53.58 -7.52
CA GLY A 44 -31.06 53.47 -8.82
C GLY A 44 -30.13 53.06 -9.96
N THR A 45 -28.83 53.37 -9.86
CA THR A 45 -27.83 52.99 -10.87
C THR A 45 -27.51 51.50 -10.77
N LEU A 46 -27.28 51.00 -9.55
CA LEU A 46 -27.03 49.59 -9.29
C LEU A 46 -28.25 48.74 -9.63
N PHE A 47 -29.46 49.20 -9.29
CA PHE A 47 -30.70 48.53 -9.67
C PHE A 47 -30.83 48.38 -11.18
N TYR A 48 -30.64 49.48 -11.93
CA TYR A 48 -30.74 49.45 -13.39
C TYR A 48 -29.70 48.50 -14.02
N GLN A 49 -28.47 48.52 -13.51
CA GLN A 49 -27.40 47.64 -13.99
C GLN A 49 -27.70 46.15 -13.74
N LEU A 50 -28.16 45.81 -12.52
CA LEU A 50 -28.54 44.44 -12.18
C LEU A 50 -29.74 43.97 -13.01
N LEU A 51 -30.79 44.81 -13.12
CA LEU A 51 -31.97 44.48 -13.92
C LEU A 51 -31.60 44.23 -15.37
N ARG A 52 -30.77 45.10 -15.97
CA ARG A 52 -30.28 44.89 -17.34
C ARG A 52 -29.48 43.59 -17.44
N GLY A 53 -28.57 43.33 -16.50
CA GLY A 53 -27.80 42.09 -16.46
C GLY A 53 -28.68 40.84 -16.45
N GLU A 54 -29.73 40.81 -15.61
CA GLU A 54 -30.70 39.71 -15.56
C GLU A 54 -31.49 39.54 -16.86
N LEU A 55 -31.89 40.64 -17.50
CA LEU A 55 -32.60 40.59 -18.77
C LEU A 55 -31.73 40.00 -19.89
N GLU A 56 -30.45 40.34 -19.93
CA GLU A 56 -29.49 39.75 -20.87
C GLU A 56 -29.26 38.25 -20.59
N LEU A 57 -29.15 37.85 -19.32
CA LEU A 57 -29.05 36.42 -18.97
C LEU A 57 -30.30 35.65 -19.41
N ARG A 58 -31.50 36.21 -19.20
CA ARG A 58 -32.76 35.59 -19.63
C ARG A 58 -32.93 35.54 -21.15
N SER A 59 -32.36 36.49 -21.88
CA SER A 59 -32.38 36.51 -23.34
C SER A 59 -31.36 35.57 -23.98
N GLY A 60 -30.56 34.86 -23.18
CA GLY A 60 -29.50 33.95 -23.64
C GLY A 60 -28.17 34.65 -23.93
N GLN A 61 -28.07 35.96 -23.72
CA GLN A 61 -26.84 36.74 -23.87
C GLN A 61 -25.95 36.63 -22.62
N VAL A 62 -25.48 35.41 -22.34
CA VAL A 62 -24.86 35.07 -21.05
C VAL A 62 -23.59 35.89 -20.78
N LEU A 63 -22.76 36.15 -21.80
CA LEU A 63 -21.52 36.93 -21.66
C LEU A 63 -21.78 38.40 -21.28
N GLU A 64 -22.73 39.05 -21.94
CA GLU A 64 -23.06 40.46 -21.67
C GLU A 64 -23.73 40.61 -20.30
N GLY A 65 -24.65 39.70 -19.96
CA GLY A 65 -25.27 39.64 -18.64
C GLY A 65 -24.24 39.40 -17.52
N GLN A 66 -23.28 38.50 -17.72
CA GLN A 66 -22.18 38.27 -16.78
C GLN A 66 -21.30 39.51 -16.59
N LYS A 67 -20.93 40.19 -17.68
CA LYS A 67 -20.10 41.42 -17.61
C LYS A 67 -20.80 42.52 -16.81
N LEU A 68 -22.10 42.73 -17.04
CA LEU A 68 -22.91 43.68 -16.28
C LEU A 68 -22.98 43.31 -14.79
N LEU A 69 -23.14 42.02 -14.47
CA LEU A 69 -23.10 41.53 -13.08
C LEU A 69 -21.74 41.73 -12.42
N LEU A 70 -20.63 41.49 -13.14
CA LEU A 70 -19.28 41.69 -12.62
C LEU A 70 -18.99 43.17 -12.37
N ASP A 71 -19.41 44.07 -13.26
CA ASP A 71 -19.26 45.52 -13.05
C ASP A 71 -20.12 46.00 -11.87
N ALA A 72 -21.33 45.48 -11.71
CA ALA A 72 -22.17 45.73 -10.54
C ALA A 72 -21.49 45.22 -9.25
N ALA A 73 -20.90 44.02 -9.28
CA ALA A 73 -20.15 43.44 -8.16
C ALA A 73 -18.97 44.32 -7.75
N ARG A 74 -18.20 44.82 -8.72
CA ARG A 74 -17.04 45.70 -8.49
C ARG A 74 -17.42 47.03 -7.86
N ARG A 75 -18.51 47.65 -8.32
CA ARG A 75 -19.00 48.94 -7.78
C ARG A 75 -19.55 48.80 -6.37
N SER A 76 -20.34 47.75 -6.14
CA SER A 76 -20.99 47.51 -4.85
C SER A 76 -20.11 46.78 -3.83
N ARG A 77 -18.95 46.24 -4.26
CA ARG A 77 -18.11 45.34 -3.48
C ARG A 77 -18.90 44.17 -2.85
N ASN A 78 -19.90 43.68 -3.57
CA ASN A 78 -20.81 42.64 -3.06
C ASN A 78 -20.28 41.24 -3.40
N GLU A 79 -20.00 40.46 -2.35
CA GLU A 79 -19.47 39.10 -2.45
C GLU A 79 -20.37 38.13 -3.23
N THR A 80 -21.69 38.25 -3.06
CA THR A 80 -22.65 37.36 -3.73
C THR A 80 -22.70 37.63 -5.23
N LEU A 81 -22.57 38.90 -5.64
CA LEU A 81 -22.50 39.26 -7.06
C LEU A 81 -21.20 38.77 -7.72
N PHE A 82 -20.07 38.86 -7.03
CA PHE A 82 -18.81 38.30 -7.53
C PHE A 82 -18.87 36.78 -7.68
N ARG A 83 -19.42 36.08 -6.68
CA ARG A 83 -19.63 34.62 -6.74
C ARG A 83 -20.48 34.25 -7.95
N ARG A 84 -21.63 34.90 -8.10
CA ARG A 84 -22.54 34.64 -9.22
C ARG A 84 -21.93 34.93 -10.59
N ALA A 85 -21.20 36.04 -10.74
CA ALA A 85 -20.51 36.34 -11.99
C ALA A 85 -19.42 35.30 -12.32
N THR A 86 -18.75 34.76 -11.30
CA THR A 86 -17.75 33.70 -11.45
C THR A 86 -18.41 32.37 -11.83
N ASP A 87 -19.50 31.97 -11.16
CA ASP A 87 -20.25 30.74 -11.44
C ASP A 87 -20.79 30.71 -12.87
N LEU A 88 -21.30 31.85 -13.36
CA LEU A 88 -21.78 31.97 -14.74
C LEU A 88 -20.67 31.72 -15.77
N ALA A 89 -19.42 32.15 -15.51
CA ALA A 89 -18.29 31.81 -16.37
C ALA A 89 -17.90 30.33 -16.26
N LEU A 90 -17.89 29.78 -15.05
CA LEU A 90 -17.58 28.36 -14.82
C LEU A 90 -18.57 27.43 -15.54
N HIS A 91 -19.87 27.73 -15.47
CA HIS A 91 -20.90 26.97 -16.17
C HIS A 91 -20.72 26.95 -17.69
N GLN A 92 -20.20 28.04 -18.26
CA GLN A 92 -19.87 28.14 -19.69
C GLN A 92 -18.49 27.57 -20.03
N ARG A 93 -17.76 27.02 -19.04
CA ARG A 93 -16.36 26.58 -19.18
C ARG A 93 -15.42 27.69 -19.67
N ALA A 94 -15.77 28.95 -19.40
CA ALA A 94 -14.98 30.12 -19.76
C ALA A 94 -13.99 30.44 -18.62
N TYR A 95 -12.99 29.58 -18.44
CA TYR A 95 -12.07 29.63 -17.29
C TYR A 95 -11.25 30.92 -17.19
N ASP A 96 -10.91 31.56 -18.32
CA ASP A 96 -10.22 32.85 -18.32
C ASP A 96 -11.09 33.98 -17.75
N LEU A 97 -12.39 33.98 -18.06
CA LEU A 97 -13.35 34.94 -17.53
C LEU A 97 -13.64 34.67 -16.04
N ALA A 98 -13.72 33.39 -15.65
CA ALA A 98 -13.82 33.03 -14.23
C ALA A 98 -12.59 33.49 -13.46
N LEU A 99 -11.38 33.30 -14.02
CA LEU A 99 -10.14 33.75 -13.40
C LEU A 99 -10.09 35.27 -13.27
N GLN A 100 -10.47 36.01 -14.33
CA GLN A 100 -10.59 37.46 -14.26
C GLN A 100 -11.59 37.92 -13.20
N SER A 101 -12.75 37.25 -13.10
CA SER A 101 -13.77 37.55 -12.10
C SER A 101 -13.24 37.37 -10.67
N THR A 102 -12.54 36.26 -10.41
CA THR A 102 -11.91 36.01 -9.10
C THR A 102 -10.77 36.98 -8.79
N GLN A 103 -9.99 37.43 -9.78
CA GLN A 103 -8.96 38.46 -9.58
C GLN A 103 -9.57 39.81 -9.14
N TYR A 104 -10.66 40.24 -9.79
CA TYR A 104 -11.39 41.43 -9.37
C TYR A 104 -12.04 41.25 -7.99
N TRP A 105 -12.61 40.08 -7.73
CA TRP A 105 -13.21 39.75 -6.43
C TRP A 105 -12.17 39.87 -5.31
N ARG A 106 -10.99 39.29 -5.48
CA ARG A 106 -9.91 39.36 -4.48
C ARG A 106 -9.31 40.74 -4.29
N THR A 107 -9.29 41.55 -5.34
CA THR A 107 -8.86 42.96 -5.23
C THR A 107 -9.89 43.79 -4.46
N ALA A 108 -11.18 43.53 -4.69
CA ALA A 108 -12.27 44.24 -4.01
C ALA A 108 -12.45 43.78 -2.55
N LEU A 109 -12.27 42.49 -2.28
CA LEU A 109 -12.47 41.83 -0.98
C LEU A 109 -11.28 40.91 -0.64
N PRO A 110 -10.13 41.46 -0.19
CA PRO A 110 -8.92 40.67 0.07
C PRO A 110 -9.07 39.62 1.19
N GLU A 111 -9.99 39.84 2.12
CA GLU A 111 -10.29 38.94 3.23
C GLU A 111 -11.43 37.94 2.92
N SER A 112 -11.88 37.85 1.66
CA SER A 112 -12.85 36.84 1.23
C SER A 112 -12.18 35.48 1.08
N LEU A 113 -12.52 34.55 1.98
CA LEU A 113 -12.09 33.15 1.90
C LEU A 113 -12.62 32.47 0.65
N ASP A 114 -13.85 32.79 0.24
CA ASP A 114 -14.47 32.24 -0.97
C ASP A 114 -13.73 32.67 -2.23
N ALA A 115 -13.40 33.97 -2.35
CA ALA A 115 -12.64 34.47 -3.49
C ALA A 115 -11.28 33.75 -3.63
N ALA A 116 -10.59 33.50 -2.50
CA ALA A 116 -9.33 32.75 -2.49
C ALA A 116 -9.52 31.28 -2.89
N ARG A 117 -10.58 30.61 -2.40
CA ARG A 117 -10.89 29.21 -2.73
C ARG A 117 -11.25 29.02 -4.21
N TYR A 118 -12.07 29.89 -4.77
CA TYR A 118 -12.42 29.85 -6.20
C TYR A 118 -11.19 30.04 -7.08
N GLN A 119 -10.33 31.01 -6.75
CA GLN A 119 -9.12 31.25 -7.52
C GLN A 119 -8.14 30.07 -7.43
N LEU A 120 -7.99 29.47 -6.24
CA LEU A 120 -7.20 28.27 -6.05
C LEU A 120 -7.71 27.11 -6.92
N GLN A 121 -9.01 26.81 -6.89
CA GLN A 121 -9.61 25.76 -7.71
C GLN A 121 -9.36 25.98 -9.21
N LEU A 122 -9.48 27.23 -9.68
CA LEU A 122 -9.17 27.59 -11.07
C LEU A 122 -7.70 27.34 -11.42
N PHE A 123 -6.74 27.72 -10.56
CA PHE A 123 -5.33 27.46 -10.83
C PHE A 123 -5.00 25.96 -10.86
N LEU A 124 -5.64 25.14 -10.02
CA LEU A 124 -5.47 23.69 -10.07
C LEU A 124 -6.06 23.09 -11.35
N HIS A 125 -7.25 23.55 -11.75
CA HIS A 125 -7.90 23.10 -12.98
C HIS A 125 -7.05 23.43 -14.22
N LEU A 126 -6.50 24.65 -14.25
CA LEU A 126 -5.64 25.15 -15.33
C LEU A 126 -4.21 24.60 -15.27
N ASN A 127 -3.89 23.75 -14.28
CA ASN A 127 -2.55 23.20 -14.05
C ASN A 127 -1.46 24.28 -13.88
N ARG A 128 -1.76 25.33 -13.10
CA ARG A 128 -0.89 26.47 -12.80
C ARG A 128 -0.53 26.52 -11.31
N PRO A 129 0.19 25.52 -10.76
CA PRO A 129 0.46 25.40 -9.33
C PRO A 129 1.33 26.54 -8.77
N ASN A 130 2.14 27.20 -9.60
CA ASN A 130 2.96 28.34 -9.19
C ASN A 130 2.11 29.55 -8.78
N GLU A 131 0.98 29.76 -9.47
CA GLU A 131 0.08 30.90 -9.21
C GLU A 131 -0.86 30.62 -8.03
N ALA A 132 -0.97 29.35 -7.62
CA ALA A 132 -1.80 28.92 -6.49
C ALA A 132 -1.22 29.28 -5.12
N LEU A 133 0.07 29.64 -5.01
CA LEU A 133 0.74 29.84 -3.72
C LEU A 133 0.15 30.98 -2.89
N GLU A 134 -0.17 32.11 -3.52
CA GLU A 134 -0.72 33.26 -2.82
C GLU A 134 -2.20 33.03 -2.40
N PRO A 135 -3.09 32.50 -3.26
CA PRO A 135 -4.41 32.05 -2.84
C PRO A 135 -4.38 31.00 -1.72
N LEU A 136 -3.44 30.05 -1.76
CA LEU A 136 -3.22 29.07 -0.69
C LEU A 136 -2.83 29.75 0.63
N ARG A 137 -1.91 30.72 0.58
CA ARG A 137 -1.49 31.50 1.77
C ARG A 137 -2.67 32.26 2.38
N THR A 138 -3.48 32.90 1.55
CA THR A 138 -4.69 33.60 1.98
C THR A 138 -5.70 32.61 2.58
N THR A 139 -5.92 31.46 1.93
CA THR A 139 -6.81 30.39 2.43
C THR A 139 -6.35 29.88 3.80
N LEU A 140 -5.07 29.58 3.99
CA LEU A 140 -4.51 29.14 5.28
C LEU A 140 -4.69 30.17 6.40
N ARG A 141 -4.45 31.45 6.09
CA ARG A 141 -4.57 32.55 7.04
C ARG A 141 -6.02 32.76 7.49
N LEU A 142 -6.96 32.73 6.54
CA LEU A 142 -8.38 32.99 6.78
C LEU A 142 -9.15 31.76 7.29
N THR A 143 -8.61 30.56 7.13
CA THR A 143 -9.23 29.34 7.66
C THR A 143 -9.27 29.39 9.20
N PRO A 144 -10.40 29.06 9.83
CA PRO A 144 -10.54 28.96 11.28
C PRO A 144 -9.43 28.09 11.91
N ALA A 145 -8.99 28.45 13.12
CA ALA A 145 -7.84 27.81 13.76
C ALA A 145 -8.01 26.29 13.96
N ASN A 146 -9.23 25.85 14.27
CA ASN A 146 -9.60 24.44 14.43
C ASN A 146 -9.54 23.63 13.12
N GLU A 147 -9.65 24.27 11.96
CA GLU A 147 -9.62 23.61 10.65
C GLU A 147 -8.24 23.71 9.97
N ARG A 148 -7.39 24.64 10.43
CA ARG A 148 -6.11 24.97 9.77
C ARG A 148 -5.16 23.80 9.70
N SER A 149 -5.06 22.98 10.75
CA SER A 149 -4.20 21.80 10.77
C SER A 149 -4.63 20.73 9.76
N GLY A 150 -5.94 20.56 9.55
CA GLY A 150 -6.48 19.69 8.51
C GLY A 150 -6.14 20.19 7.11
N LEU A 151 -6.26 21.49 6.87
CA LEU A 151 -5.86 22.10 5.59
C LEU A 151 -4.37 21.95 5.31
N ILE A 152 -3.51 22.14 6.33
CA ILE A 152 -2.07 21.95 6.22
C ILE A 152 -1.72 20.53 5.77
N LEU A 153 -2.31 19.50 6.40
CA LEU A 153 -2.09 18.11 6.02
C LEU A 153 -2.56 17.78 4.59
N ALA A 154 -3.50 18.56 4.06
CA ALA A 154 -3.98 18.41 2.68
C ALA A 154 -3.12 19.12 1.63
N LEU A 155 -2.21 20.04 2.03
CA LEU A 155 -1.42 20.85 1.09
C LEU A 155 -0.63 20.05 0.04
N PRO A 156 -0.01 18.89 0.34
CA PRO A 156 0.72 18.14 -0.67
C PRO A 156 -0.14 17.73 -1.88
N ARG A 157 -1.43 17.47 -1.66
CA ARG A 157 -2.36 17.03 -2.73
C ARG A 157 -2.53 18.07 -3.84
N PHE A 158 -2.33 19.35 -3.53
CA PHE A 158 -2.37 20.44 -4.51
C PHE A 158 -1.20 20.37 -5.51
N PHE A 159 -0.17 19.59 -5.21
CA PHE A 159 1.04 19.42 -6.02
C PHE A 159 1.23 17.97 -6.51
N ASP A 160 0.21 17.10 -6.41
CA ASP A 160 0.31 15.68 -6.79
C ASP A 160 0.76 15.51 -8.26
N ARG A 161 0.32 16.41 -9.15
CA ARG A 161 0.68 16.43 -10.59
C ARG A 161 2.09 16.95 -10.89
N GLU A 162 2.77 17.52 -9.90
CA GLU A 162 4.10 18.10 -10.11
C GLU A 162 5.20 17.03 -9.98
N ALA A 163 6.02 16.89 -11.03
CA ALA A 163 7.07 15.89 -11.09
C ALA A 163 8.27 16.23 -10.19
N ASP A 164 8.64 17.52 -10.08
CA ASP A 164 9.80 17.97 -9.29
C ASP A 164 9.46 18.06 -7.80
N LYS A 165 9.67 16.97 -7.08
CA LYS A 165 9.37 16.88 -5.64
C LYS A 165 10.26 17.81 -4.79
N VAL A 166 11.45 18.17 -5.25
CA VAL A 166 12.34 19.12 -4.56
C VAL A 166 11.73 20.52 -4.57
N GLN A 167 11.16 20.94 -5.70
CA GLN A 167 10.48 22.23 -5.80
C GLN A 167 9.20 22.27 -4.98
N VAL A 168 8.43 21.18 -4.97
CA VAL A 168 7.24 21.07 -4.10
C VAL A 168 7.62 21.25 -2.64
N ALA A 169 8.66 20.56 -2.15
CA ALA A 169 9.13 20.70 -0.78
C ALA A 169 9.53 22.14 -0.43
N LYS A 170 10.28 22.83 -1.32
CA LYS A 170 10.67 24.23 -1.12
C LYS A 170 9.47 25.17 -1.03
N ARG A 171 8.45 24.98 -1.88
CA ARG A 171 7.24 25.81 -1.87
C ARG A 171 6.40 25.58 -0.63
N LEU A 172 6.24 24.32 -0.21
CA LEU A 172 5.55 23.99 1.04
C LEU A 172 6.27 24.58 2.25
N GLU A 173 7.60 24.55 2.27
CA GLU A 173 8.40 25.20 3.32
C GLU A 173 8.12 26.70 3.41
N GLN A 174 8.16 27.40 2.27
CA GLN A 174 7.86 28.84 2.20
C GLN A 174 6.42 29.16 2.63
N LEU A 175 5.46 28.29 2.30
CA LEU A 175 4.06 28.45 2.65
C LEU A 175 3.81 28.21 4.14
N LEU A 176 4.49 27.21 4.72
CA LEU A 176 4.30 26.75 6.10
C LEU A 176 5.14 27.53 7.12
N GLN A 177 6.09 28.36 6.70
CA GLN A 177 6.97 29.11 7.61
C GLN A 177 6.23 29.83 8.76
N PRO A 178 5.09 30.52 8.56
CA PRO A 178 4.33 31.13 9.64
C PRO A 178 3.67 30.09 10.58
N SER A 179 3.28 28.94 10.02
CA SER A 179 2.56 27.86 10.72
C SER A 179 3.49 26.96 11.53
N LEU A 180 4.79 26.90 11.20
CA LEU A 180 5.82 26.18 11.96
C LEU A 180 6.03 26.73 13.38
N ASN A 181 5.75 28.01 13.59
CA ASN A 181 5.93 28.68 14.89
C ASN A 181 4.67 28.71 15.76
N SER A 182 3.50 28.36 15.21
CA SER A 182 2.22 28.44 15.93
C SER A 182 1.90 27.11 16.61
N PRO A 183 1.61 27.07 17.94
CA PRO A 183 1.36 25.83 18.67
C PRO A 183 0.29 24.93 18.06
N GLU A 184 -0.77 25.52 17.49
CA GLU A 184 -1.92 24.80 16.94
C GLU A 184 -1.58 24.08 15.63
N THR A 185 -0.60 24.58 14.87
CA THR A 185 -0.29 24.09 13.52
C THR A 185 1.13 23.55 13.36
N ARG A 186 2.03 23.76 14.33
CA ARG A 186 3.45 23.40 14.24
C ARG A 186 3.65 21.93 13.93
N THR A 187 2.94 21.04 14.62
CA THR A 187 3.04 19.58 14.44
C THR A 187 2.59 19.18 13.03
N ALA A 188 1.42 19.65 12.60
CA ALA A 188 0.89 19.38 11.26
C ALA A 188 1.83 19.94 10.17
N SER A 189 2.40 21.13 10.38
CA SER A 189 3.31 21.78 9.44
C SER A 189 4.63 21.03 9.30
N GLN A 190 5.23 20.61 10.43
CA GLN A 190 6.47 19.83 10.42
C GLN A 190 6.28 18.47 9.78
N VAL A 191 5.17 17.77 10.06
CA VAL A 191 4.88 16.47 9.44
C VAL A 191 4.60 16.62 7.94
N THR A 192 3.84 17.64 7.55
CA THR A 192 3.57 17.93 6.12
C THR A 192 4.87 18.24 5.37
N LEU A 193 5.71 19.10 5.94
CA LEU A 193 7.03 19.39 5.37
C LEU A 193 7.90 18.13 5.34
N GLY A 194 7.90 17.33 6.41
CA GLY A 194 8.65 16.09 6.53
C GLY A 194 8.28 15.07 5.45
N GLY A 195 7.00 14.88 5.15
CA GLY A 195 6.55 14.06 4.03
C GLY A 195 7.01 14.63 2.68
N ALA A 196 6.97 15.94 2.50
CA ALA A 196 7.42 16.58 1.26
C ALA A 196 8.94 16.44 1.02
N VAL A 197 9.79 16.63 2.04
CA VAL A 197 11.23 16.39 1.90
C VAL A 197 11.58 14.91 1.77
N LEU A 198 10.80 14.00 2.38
CA LEU A 198 10.94 12.57 2.14
C LEU A 198 10.67 12.22 0.67
N ALA A 199 9.59 12.75 0.10
CA ALA A 199 9.26 12.57 -1.32
C ALA A 199 10.33 13.20 -2.25
N ALA A 200 11.04 14.22 -1.78
CA ALA A 200 12.20 14.82 -2.46
C ALA A 200 13.51 14.02 -2.29
N GLY A 201 13.50 12.93 -1.51
CA GLY A 201 14.65 12.06 -1.26
C GLY A 201 15.54 12.44 -0.08
N ASP A 202 15.20 13.50 0.67
CA ASP A 202 15.97 13.94 1.84
C ASP A 202 15.47 13.25 3.13
N ILE A 203 15.88 11.98 3.27
CA ILE A 203 15.47 11.10 4.37
C ILE A 203 15.93 11.64 5.73
N ALA A 204 17.15 12.20 5.79
CA ALA A 204 17.73 12.71 7.03
C ALA A 204 16.92 13.89 7.58
N ARG A 205 16.58 14.85 6.71
CA ARG A 205 15.79 16.01 7.09
C ARG A 205 14.35 15.64 7.45
N ALA A 206 13.74 14.72 6.71
CA ALA A 206 12.40 14.20 7.04
C ALA A 206 12.37 13.57 8.44
N HIS A 207 13.40 12.80 8.79
CA HIS A 207 13.53 12.20 10.12
C HIS A 207 13.71 13.25 11.23
N GLU A 208 14.53 14.29 11.03
CA GLU A 208 14.67 15.36 12.03
C GLU A 208 13.37 16.16 12.23
N LEU A 209 12.61 16.41 11.16
CA LEU A 209 11.29 17.04 11.24
C LEU A 209 10.30 16.17 12.03
N ALA A 210 10.28 14.86 11.78
CA ALA A 210 9.46 13.91 12.54
C ALA A 210 9.85 13.88 14.03
N LYS A 211 11.16 13.84 14.34
CA LYS A 211 11.67 13.90 15.72
C LYS A 211 11.25 15.18 16.44
N THR A 212 11.36 16.32 15.75
CA THR A 212 11.02 17.62 16.32
C THR A 212 9.51 17.71 16.60
N ALA A 213 8.69 17.26 15.65
CA ALA A 213 7.24 17.21 15.81
C ALA A 213 6.81 16.30 16.97
N HIS A 214 7.42 15.12 17.08
CA HIS A 214 7.17 14.19 18.18
C HIS A 214 7.58 14.77 19.54
N ALA A 215 8.74 15.43 19.63
CA ALA A 215 9.19 16.06 20.87
C ALA A 215 8.26 17.20 21.33
N GLN A 216 7.63 17.91 20.39
CA GLN A 216 6.73 19.02 20.68
C GLN A 216 5.31 18.58 21.04
N ASP A 217 4.87 17.43 20.52
CA ASP A 217 3.54 16.86 20.77
C ASP A 217 3.61 15.32 20.73
N PRO A 218 4.09 14.66 21.81
CA PRO A 218 4.25 13.21 21.86
C PRO A 218 2.93 12.43 21.75
N ALA A 219 1.80 13.09 22.08
CA ALA A 219 0.47 12.50 22.04
C ALA A 219 -0.13 12.48 20.62
N SER A 220 0.40 13.30 19.71
CA SER A 220 -0.02 13.33 18.31
C SER A 220 0.40 12.06 17.57
N GLU A 221 -0.51 11.53 16.77
CA GLU A 221 -0.26 10.38 15.90
C GLU A 221 0.51 10.78 14.63
N LEU A 222 0.51 12.07 14.27
CA LEU A 222 1.09 12.56 13.00
C LEU A 222 2.58 12.26 12.86
N PRO A 223 3.46 12.50 13.87
CA PRO A 223 4.87 12.16 13.75
C PRO A 223 5.11 10.66 13.64
N ALA A 224 4.30 9.85 14.34
CA ALA A 224 4.38 8.39 14.27
C ALA A 224 4.00 7.86 12.88
N LEU A 225 3.01 8.47 12.21
CA LEU A 225 2.65 8.12 10.83
C LEU A 225 3.80 8.39 9.85
N LEU A 226 4.45 9.55 9.95
CA LEU A 226 5.63 9.86 9.13
C LEU A 226 6.80 8.92 9.44
N ALA A 227 7.01 8.57 10.71
CA ALA A 227 8.03 7.62 11.12
C ALA A 227 7.81 6.22 10.52
N LEU A 228 6.56 5.75 10.46
CA LEU A 228 6.20 4.47 9.81
C LEU A 228 6.57 4.45 8.33
N GLU A 229 6.38 5.55 7.60
CA GLU A 229 6.79 5.67 6.20
C GLU A 229 8.32 5.62 6.05
N LEU A 230 9.03 6.31 6.95
CA LEU A 230 10.49 6.37 7.00
C LEU A 230 11.15 5.01 7.29
N MET A 231 10.51 4.13 8.06
CA MET A 231 11.11 2.85 8.50
C MET A 231 11.65 1.99 7.34
N SER A 232 11.02 2.04 6.17
CA SER A 232 11.47 1.31 4.98
C SER A 232 12.83 1.77 4.44
N LYS A 233 13.21 3.02 4.71
CA LYS A 233 14.47 3.65 4.26
C LYS A 233 15.44 3.88 5.41
N LEU A 234 14.93 4.07 6.62
CA LEU A 234 15.69 4.40 7.81
C LEU A 234 15.12 3.64 9.03
N PRO A 235 15.66 2.45 9.36
CA PRO A 235 15.15 1.62 10.45
C PRO A 235 15.13 2.33 11.82
N SER A 236 16.01 3.30 12.07
CA SER A 236 16.05 4.04 13.34
C SER A 236 14.82 4.92 13.59
N ALA A 237 14.02 5.22 12.56
CA ALA A 237 12.75 5.94 12.68
C ALA A 237 11.73 5.18 13.55
N GLU A 238 11.87 3.86 13.70
CA GLU A 238 11.03 3.02 14.55
C GLU A 238 10.96 3.50 16.01
N SER A 239 12.05 4.10 16.51
CA SER A 239 12.11 4.64 17.87
C SER A 239 11.03 5.70 18.15
N LEU A 240 10.62 6.47 17.13
CA LEU A 240 9.53 7.45 17.24
C LEU A 240 8.16 6.77 17.38
N VAL A 241 7.92 5.71 16.61
CA VAL A 241 6.68 4.93 16.69
C VAL A 241 6.56 4.29 18.07
N GLN A 242 7.63 3.69 18.57
CA GLN A 242 7.68 3.08 19.89
C GLN A 242 7.48 4.12 21.00
N SER A 243 8.13 5.28 20.91
CA SER A 243 7.96 6.37 21.86
C SER A 243 6.52 6.89 21.89
N HIS A 244 5.87 7.06 20.73
CA HIS A 244 4.46 7.42 20.64
C HIS A 244 3.56 6.37 21.30
N LEU A 245 3.77 5.08 21.02
CA LEU A 245 2.98 4.00 21.62
C LEU A 245 3.21 3.84 23.13
N GLN A 246 4.35 4.29 23.66
CA GLN A 246 4.56 4.39 25.11
C GLN A 246 3.78 5.57 25.71
N ALA A 247 3.76 6.72 25.03
CA ALA A 247 3.02 7.90 25.47
C ALA A 247 1.51 7.73 25.36
N LYS A 248 1.03 7.04 24.31
CA LYS A 248 -0.39 6.78 24.03
C LYS A 248 -0.61 5.31 23.65
N PRO A 249 -0.67 4.40 24.64
CA PRO A 249 -0.80 2.96 24.38
C PRO A 249 -2.09 2.55 23.64
N ALA A 250 -3.13 3.36 23.71
CA ALA A 250 -4.43 3.12 23.08
C ALA A 250 -4.51 3.56 21.60
N SER A 251 -3.40 3.94 20.96
CA SER A 251 -3.35 4.29 19.54
C SER A 251 -3.48 3.06 18.62
N ASN A 252 -4.67 2.45 18.59
CA ASN A 252 -4.93 1.22 17.81
C ASN A 252 -4.63 1.37 16.32
N GLY A 253 -4.92 2.54 15.73
CA GLY A 253 -4.58 2.84 14.33
C GLY A 253 -3.09 2.75 14.05
N ILE A 254 -2.26 3.36 14.90
CA ILE A 254 -0.79 3.29 14.80
C ILE A 254 -0.30 1.87 14.99
N ARG A 255 -0.83 1.12 15.97
CA ARG A 255 -0.45 -0.30 16.19
C ARG A 255 -0.73 -1.16 14.97
N LEU A 256 -1.89 -1.00 14.33
CA LEU A 256 -2.24 -1.75 13.12
C LEU A 256 -1.30 -1.43 11.95
N MET A 257 -1.00 -0.15 11.73
CA MET A 257 -0.05 0.25 10.68
C MET A 257 1.36 -0.26 10.98
N TYR A 258 1.81 -0.15 12.22
CA TYR A 258 3.10 -0.65 12.67
C TYR A 258 3.21 -2.16 12.50
N ALA A 259 2.19 -2.92 12.92
CA ALA A 259 2.12 -4.35 12.69
C ALA A 259 2.21 -4.71 11.20
N ARG A 260 1.57 -3.94 10.31
CA ARG A 260 1.67 -4.15 8.86
C ARG A 260 3.08 -3.90 8.32
N VAL A 261 3.74 -2.82 8.76
CA VAL A 261 5.13 -2.51 8.38
C VAL A 261 6.06 -3.62 8.84
N LEU A 262 5.93 -4.06 10.10
CA LEU A 262 6.71 -5.17 10.66
C LEU A 262 6.46 -6.48 9.91
N ASN A 263 5.19 -6.80 9.60
CA ASN A 263 4.82 -7.99 8.84
C ASN A 263 5.41 -7.99 7.43
N GLY A 264 5.37 -6.84 6.73
CA GLY A 264 6.01 -6.68 5.42
C GLY A 264 7.54 -6.86 5.46
N GLY A 265 8.17 -6.52 6.58
CA GLY A 265 9.58 -6.80 6.87
C GLY A 265 9.85 -8.19 7.46
N GLN A 266 8.85 -9.09 7.49
CA GLN A 266 8.91 -10.43 8.10
C GLN A 266 9.29 -10.44 9.60
N ARG A 267 9.13 -9.32 10.30
CA ARG A 267 9.37 -9.18 11.74
C ARG A 267 8.14 -9.62 12.54
N TYR A 268 7.72 -10.87 12.33
CA TYR A 268 6.49 -11.43 12.87
C TYR A 268 6.43 -11.41 14.40
N ALA A 269 7.56 -11.68 15.07
CA ALA A 269 7.67 -11.65 16.52
C ALA A 269 7.39 -10.26 17.11
N ASP A 270 7.76 -9.19 16.40
CA ASP A 270 7.52 -7.81 16.83
C ASP A 270 6.10 -7.35 16.49
N ALA A 271 5.53 -7.84 15.38
CA ALA A 271 4.19 -7.51 14.92
C ALA A 271 3.10 -8.10 15.84
N LEU A 272 3.32 -9.33 16.33
CA LEU A 272 2.38 -10.07 17.15
C LEU A 272 1.86 -9.29 18.38
N PRO A 273 2.73 -8.78 19.29
CA PRO A 273 2.26 -8.06 20.46
C PRO A 273 1.48 -6.78 20.13
N GLN A 274 1.69 -6.18 18.94
CA GLN A 274 0.93 -5.02 18.50
C GLN A 274 -0.51 -5.40 18.15
N LEU A 275 -0.72 -6.50 17.43
CA LEU A 275 -2.05 -7.01 17.08
C LEU A 275 -2.80 -7.57 18.29
N GLU A 276 -2.11 -8.25 19.20
CA GLU A 276 -2.69 -8.68 20.48
C GLU A 276 -3.16 -7.50 21.33
N ALA A 277 -2.38 -6.41 21.38
CA ALA A 277 -2.78 -5.20 22.09
C ALA A 277 -4.04 -4.55 21.47
N VAL A 278 -4.12 -4.51 20.14
CA VAL A 278 -5.30 -3.97 19.44
C VAL A 278 -6.53 -4.83 19.74
N THR A 279 -6.44 -6.15 19.56
CA THR A 279 -7.59 -7.08 19.71
C THR A 279 -8.13 -7.21 21.14
N LYS A 280 -7.37 -6.75 22.15
CA LYS A 280 -7.83 -6.61 23.55
C LYS A 280 -8.66 -5.34 23.81
N SER A 281 -8.73 -4.42 22.85
CA SER A 281 -9.49 -3.17 22.97
C SER A 281 -10.96 -3.35 22.58
N ASP A 282 -11.88 -2.74 23.34
CA ASP A 282 -13.33 -2.81 23.06
C ASP A 282 -13.71 -2.28 21.67
N ASN A 283 -12.96 -1.28 21.17
CA ASN A 283 -13.19 -0.62 19.89
C ASN A 283 -12.27 -1.15 18.77
N ALA A 284 -11.74 -2.36 18.92
CA ALA A 284 -10.87 -2.95 17.89
C ALA A 284 -11.65 -3.21 16.60
N PRO A 285 -11.13 -2.81 15.42
CA PRO A 285 -11.79 -3.08 14.15
C PRO A 285 -11.71 -4.59 13.84
N PRO A 286 -12.75 -5.20 13.23
CA PRO A 286 -12.76 -6.63 12.91
C PRO A 286 -11.50 -7.09 12.16
N GLY A 287 -11.01 -6.29 11.20
CA GLY A 287 -9.80 -6.60 10.44
C GLY A 287 -8.53 -6.87 11.27
N ALA A 288 -8.47 -6.40 12.53
CA ALA A 288 -7.36 -6.70 13.44
C ALA A 288 -7.25 -8.21 13.75
N TRP A 289 -8.37 -8.89 13.94
CA TRP A 289 -8.41 -10.33 14.21
C TRP A 289 -8.06 -11.16 12.97
N LEU A 290 -8.44 -10.70 11.78
CA LEU A 290 -8.04 -11.33 10.53
C LEU A 290 -6.51 -11.30 10.35
N MET A 291 -5.89 -10.13 10.59
CA MET A 291 -4.43 -9.99 10.57
C MET A 291 -3.75 -10.83 11.65
N LEU A 292 -4.28 -10.85 12.87
CA LEU A 292 -3.75 -11.65 13.98
C LEU A 292 -3.80 -13.14 13.63
N GLY A 293 -4.91 -13.60 13.07
CA GLY A 293 -5.09 -14.97 12.61
C GLY A 293 -4.11 -15.39 11.53
N ALA A 294 -3.94 -14.55 10.50
CA ALA A 294 -2.95 -14.77 9.45
C ALA A 294 -1.52 -14.82 10.01
N LEU A 295 -1.18 -13.90 10.93
CA LEU A 295 0.15 -13.87 11.55
C LEU A 295 0.44 -15.13 12.39
N HIS A 296 -0.55 -15.61 13.15
CA HIS A 296 -0.42 -16.87 13.89
C HIS A 296 -0.20 -18.07 12.97
N LEU A 297 -0.82 -18.10 11.79
CA LEU A 297 -0.57 -19.17 10.80
C LEU A 297 0.86 -19.15 10.27
N GLU A 298 1.41 -17.97 9.99
CA GLU A 298 2.82 -17.81 9.58
C GLU A 298 3.78 -18.25 10.69
N LEU A 299 3.43 -17.99 11.96
CA LEU A 299 4.16 -18.44 13.14
C LEU A 299 3.91 -19.92 13.51
N LYS A 300 3.13 -20.67 12.73
CA LYS A 300 2.76 -22.07 13.01
C LYS A 300 2.05 -22.25 14.37
N HIS A 301 1.21 -21.28 14.76
CA HIS A 301 0.36 -21.27 15.95
C HIS A 301 -1.13 -21.46 15.54
N PRO A 302 -1.53 -22.64 15.05
CA PRO A 302 -2.83 -22.78 14.39
C PRO A 302 -4.04 -22.70 15.34
N ARG A 303 -3.86 -22.99 16.64
CA ARG A 303 -4.95 -22.89 17.63
C ARG A 303 -5.30 -21.42 17.89
N GLU A 304 -4.29 -20.61 18.11
CA GLU A 304 -4.38 -19.16 18.28
C GLU A 304 -4.91 -18.50 17.00
N ALA A 305 -4.45 -18.96 15.83
CA ALA A 305 -4.99 -18.52 14.54
C ALA A 305 -6.50 -18.81 14.44
N THR A 306 -6.92 -20.03 14.78
CA THR A 306 -8.33 -20.43 14.75
C THR A 306 -9.18 -19.53 15.65
N ALA A 307 -8.72 -19.28 16.89
CA ALA A 307 -9.43 -18.44 17.83
C ALA A 307 -9.57 -16.98 17.31
N ALA A 308 -8.50 -16.40 16.78
CA ALA A 308 -8.53 -15.05 16.22
C ALA A 308 -9.46 -14.96 15.00
N LEU A 309 -9.36 -15.89 14.05
CA LEU A 309 -10.19 -15.87 12.83
C LEU A 309 -11.67 -16.09 13.14
N GLN A 310 -12.01 -16.91 14.13
CA GLN A 310 -13.39 -17.06 14.59
C GLN A 310 -13.95 -15.76 15.21
N GLN A 311 -13.14 -15.01 15.95
CA GLN A 311 -13.53 -13.68 16.44
C GLN A 311 -13.78 -12.70 15.27
N PHE A 312 -12.98 -12.76 14.21
CA PHE A 312 -13.23 -11.97 13.01
C PHE A 312 -14.57 -12.33 12.36
N VAL A 313 -14.85 -13.62 12.16
CA VAL A 313 -16.12 -14.09 11.57
C VAL A 313 -17.30 -13.64 12.42
N GLN A 314 -17.27 -13.91 13.72
CA GLN A 314 -18.35 -13.55 14.65
C GLN A 314 -18.65 -12.04 14.64
N ARG A 315 -17.62 -11.20 14.63
CA ARG A 315 -17.79 -9.74 14.64
C ARG A 315 -18.25 -9.20 13.31
N THR A 316 -17.79 -9.79 12.20
CA THR A 316 -18.18 -9.36 10.85
C THR A 316 -19.62 -9.76 10.54
N GLU A 317 -20.06 -10.96 10.94
CA GLU A 317 -21.45 -11.42 10.79
C GLU A 317 -22.43 -10.66 11.69
N ALA A 318 -21.96 -10.12 12.82
CA ALA A 318 -22.77 -9.29 13.70
C ALA A 318 -22.96 -7.85 13.21
N LEU A 319 -22.19 -7.39 12.22
CA LEU A 319 -22.35 -6.06 11.64
C LEU A 319 -23.59 -6.03 10.73
N PRO A 320 -24.35 -4.92 10.70
CA PRO A 320 -25.45 -4.77 9.76
C PRO A 320 -24.92 -4.88 8.32
N PRO A 321 -25.69 -5.49 7.40
CA PRO A 321 -25.28 -5.62 6.00
C PRO A 321 -24.94 -4.23 5.45
N ALA A 322 -23.76 -4.11 4.84
CA ALA A 322 -23.32 -2.86 4.26
C ALA A 322 -24.38 -2.39 3.24
N PRO A 323 -24.72 -1.09 3.19
CA PRO A 323 -25.57 -0.57 2.13
C PRO A 323 -24.94 -0.93 0.78
N PRO A 324 -25.74 -1.28 -0.25
CA PRO A 324 -25.20 -1.61 -1.56
C PRO A 324 -24.33 -0.46 -2.04
N VAL A 325 -23.03 -0.69 -2.11
CA VAL A 325 -22.08 0.26 -2.68
C VAL A 325 -22.41 0.32 -4.16
N GLN A 326 -22.93 1.46 -4.64
CA GLN A 326 -22.94 1.73 -6.07
C GLN A 326 -21.48 1.72 -6.50
N VAL A 327 -21.12 0.73 -7.31
CA VAL A 327 -19.82 0.65 -7.96
C VAL A 327 -19.71 1.86 -8.86
N VAL A 328 -19.10 2.94 -8.36
CA VAL A 328 -18.59 4.00 -9.22
C VAL A 328 -17.40 3.36 -9.93
N GLN A 329 -17.51 3.24 -11.24
CA GLN A 329 -16.59 2.52 -12.13
C GLN A 329 -15.20 3.15 -12.30
N ASP A 330 -14.84 4.12 -11.47
CA ASP A 330 -13.60 4.86 -11.62
C ASP A 330 -12.66 4.55 -10.44
N ASP A 331 -11.51 3.98 -10.80
CA ASP A 331 -10.33 3.63 -9.99
C ASP A 331 -10.30 2.21 -9.36
N GLU A 332 -9.69 1.27 -10.12
CA GLU A 332 -9.59 -0.16 -9.82
C GLU A 332 -8.64 -0.56 -8.66
N ASP A 333 -7.88 0.34 -8.01
CA ASP A 333 -6.68 -0.11 -7.27
C ASP A 333 -6.67 -0.02 -5.73
N ASP A 334 -7.59 0.65 -5.02
CA ASP A 334 -7.37 0.93 -3.57
C ASP A 334 -8.49 0.55 -2.58
N LEU A 335 -9.48 -0.25 -2.98
CA LEU A 335 -10.61 -0.68 -2.12
C LEU A 335 -10.70 -2.21 -1.88
N ALA A 336 -9.63 -2.96 -2.12
CA ALA A 336 -9.68 -4.44 -2.19
C ALA A 336 -10.12 -5.18 -0.90
N VAL A 337 -10.18 -4.53 0.27
CA VAL A 337 -10.61 -5.11 1.56
C VAL A 337 -12.04 -4.66 1.97
N SER A 338 -12.74 -3.90 1.14
CA SER A 338 -13.90 -3.10 1.59
C SER A 338 -15.27 -3.79 1.58
N SER A 339 -15.41 -5.04 1.10
CA SER A 339 -16.65 -5.80 1.29
C SER A 339 -16.52 -6.83 2.43
N PRO A 340 -17.48 -6.86 3.39
CA PRO A 340 -17.54 -7.89 4.42
C PRO A 340 -17.42 -9.32 3.87
N ASP A 341 -17.97 -9.56 2.67
CA ASP A 341 -17.97 -10.86 1.99
C ASP A 341 -16.57 -11.33 1.57
N ARG A 342 -15.70 -10.41 1.09
CA ARG A 342 -14.31 -10.74 0.74
C ARG A 342 -13.50 -11.07 1.98
N GLY A 343 -13.71 -10.31 3.06
CA GLY A 343 -13.07 -10.57 4.35
C GLY A 343 -13.45 -11.94 4.94
N LEU A 344 -14.75 -12.29 4.91
CA LEU A 344 -15.24 -13.59 5.37
C LEU A 344 -14.67 -14.74 4.53
N THR A 345 -14.64 -14.60 3.22
CA THR A 345 -14.03 -15.60 2.32
C THR A 345 -12.58 -15.85 2.69
N GLN A 346 -11.79 -14.79 2.86
CA GLN A 346 -10.39 -14.90 3.29
C GLN A 346 -10.26 -15.58 4.66
N ALA A 347 -11.14 -15.26 5.62
CA ALA A 347 -11.13 -15.88 6.93
C ALA A 347 -11.43 -17.38 6.87
N TYR A 348 -12.38 -17.82 6.04
CA TYR A 348 -12.69 -19.24 5.86
C TYR A 348 -11.53 -20.02 5.24
N LEU A 349 -10.83 -19.44 4.25
CA LEU A 349 -9.62 -20.04 3.68
C LEU A 349 -8.51 -20.18 4.74
N LEU A 350 -8.29 -19.15 5.55
CA LEU A 350 -7.31 -19.19 6.64
C LEU A 350 -7.71 -20.17 7.75
N LEU A 351 -9.00 -20.26 8.10
CA LEU A 351 -9.52 -21.23 9.07
C LEU A 351 -9.34 -22.66 8.58
N SER A 352 -9.55 -22.90 7.28
CA SER A 352 -9.24 -24.19 6.66
C SER A 352 -7.77 -24.54 6.80
N ARG A 353 -6.86 -23.61 6.50
CA ARG A 353 -5.40 -23.79 6.67
C ARG A 353 -5.01 -24.01 8.14
N ALA A 354 -5.67 -23.36 9.08
CA ALA A 354 -5.43 -23.54 10.52
C ALA A 354 -5.86 -24.94 10.99
N ALA A 355 -7.00 -25.43 10.53
CA ALA A 355 -7.47 -26.78 10.79
C ALA A 355 -6.55 -27.82 10.13
N GLU A 356 -6.09 -27.57 8.91
CA GLU A 356 -5.11 -28.39 8.20
C GLU A 356 -3.79 -28.53 8.98
N GLN A 357 -3.21 -27.42 9.48
CA GLN A 357 -2.00 -27.46 10.30
C GLN A 357 -2.18 -28.30 11.59
N GLN A 358 -3.41 -28.38 12.09
CA GLN A 358 -3.79 -29.23 13.23
C GLN A 358 -4.11 -30.68 12.83
N ARG A 359 -4.05 -31.01 11.53
CA ARG A 359 -4.47 -32.30 10.93
C ARG A 359 -5.97 -32.59 11.12
N ASP A 360 -6.78 -31.57 11.38
CA ASP A 360 -8.24 -31.67 11.40
C ASP A 360 -8.80 -31.41 10.00
N TYR A 361 -8.67 -32.42 9.14
CA TYR A 361 -9.13 -32.32 7.75
C TYR A 361 -10.64 -32.17 7.62
N ALA A 362 -11.41 -32.63 8.60
CA ALA A 362 -12.86 -32.51 8.61
C ALA A 362 -13.29 -31.05 8.87
N ALA A 363 -12.70 -30.41 9.87
CA ALA A 363 -12.91 -28.99 10.10
C ALA A 363 -12.41 -28.13 8.93
N ALA A 364 -11.26 -28.49 8.33
CA ALA A 364 -10.73 -27.78 7.17
C ALA A 364 -11.73 -27.79 6.00
N GLU A 365 -12.31 -28.95 5.69
CA GLU A 365 -13.33 -29.08 4.66
C GLU A 365 -14.62 -28.31 5.01
N ALA A 366 -15.04 -28.32 6.28
CA ALA A 366 -16.23 -27.58 6.71
C ALA A 366 -16.08 -26.06 6.51
N TRP A 367 -14.87 -25.50 6.68
CA TRP A 367 -14.59 -24.10 6.39
C TRP A 367 -14.58 -23.81 4.89
N LEU A 368 -13.96 -24.69 4.08
CA LEU A 368 -13.99 -24.54 2.61
C LEU A 368 -15.41 -24.58 2.04
N ALA A 369 -16.29 -25.40 2.61
CA ALA A 369 -17.68 -25.48 2.20
C ALA A 369 -18.48 -24.18 2.42
N LYS A 370 -18.01 -23.27 3.27
CA LYS A 370 -18.62 -21.94 3.47
C LYS A 370 -18.23 -20.93 2.39
N VAL A 371 -17.22 -21.23 1.57
CA VAL A 371 -16.84 -20.38 0.43
C VAL A 371 -17.75 -20.73 -0.75
N THR A 372 -18.75 -19.89 -1.01
CA THR A 372 -19.76 -20.12 -2.06
C THR A 372 -19.52 -19.34 -3.36
N ASP A 373 -18.48 -18.52 -3.40
CA ASP A 373 -18.17 -17.70 -4.58
C ASP A 373 -17.70 -18.58 -5.74
N ALA A 374 -18.46 -18.57 -6.84
CA ALA A 374 -18.13 -19.32 -8.05
C ALA A 374 -16.83 -18.83 -8.71
N GLN A 375 -16.42 -17.57 -8.50
CA GLN A 375 -15.14 -17.06 -8.98
C GLN A 375 -13.95 -17.70 -8.26
N GLN A 376 -14.14 -18.14 -7.01
CA GLN A 376 -13.13 -18.80 -6.19
C GLN A 376 -13.16 -20.32 -6.29
N ALA A 377 -13.96 -20.89 -7.20
CA ALA A 377 -14.14 -22.33 -7.31
C ALA A 377 -12.81 -23.08 -7.49
N LEU A 378 -11.90 -22.57 -8.33
CA LEU A 378 -10.59 -23.20 -8.53
C LEU A 378 -9.72 -23.14 -7.29
N GLU A 379 -9.66 -22.00 -6.59
CA GLU A 379 -8.90 -21.85 -5.35
C GLU A 379 -9.41 -22.83 -4.28
N VAL A 380 -10.73 -22.88 -4.06
CA VAL A 380 -11.36 -23.79 -3.11
C VAL A 380 -11.07 -25.25 -3.47
N GLN A 381 -11.25 -25.66 -4.73
CA GLN A 381 -10.93 -27.05 -5.13
C GLN A 381 -9.43 -27.36 -5.01
N SER A 382 -8.56 -26.39 -5.25
CA SER A 382 -7.11 -26.56 -5.07
C SER A 382 -6.76 -26.81 -3.61
N HIS A 383 -7.35 -26.03 -2.68
CA HIS A 383 -7.19 -26.28 -1.24
C HIS A 383 -7.70 -27.68 -0.85
N ARG A 384 -8.90 -28.08 -1.29
CA ARG A 384 -9.45 -29.43 -1.04
C ARG A 384 -8.52 -30.52 -1.56
N ALA A 385 -7.98 -30.32 -2.76
CA ALA A 385 -7.02 -31.23 -3.36
C ALA A 385 -5.76 -31.35 -2.51
N THR A 386 -5.18 -30.25 -2.02
CA THR A 386 -4.03 -30.28 -1.10
C THR A 386 -4.36 -31.04 0.19
N LEU A 387 -5.55 -30.86 0.78
CA LEU A 387 -5.98 -31.63 1.96
C LEU A 387 -6.01 -33.14 1.69
N LEU A 388 -6.53 -33.56 0.53
CA LEU A 388 -6.56 -34.97 0.12
C LEU A 388 -5.16 -35.51 -0.19
N ALA A 389 -4.33 -34.74 -0.88
CA ALA A 389 -2.97 -35.14 -1.22
C ALA A 389 -2.10 -35.36 0.02
N LYS A 390 -2.24 -34.54 1.07
CA LYS A 390 -1.58 -34.74 2.36
C LYS A 390 -2.06 -35.99 3.11
N GLN A 391 -3.26 -36.48 2.81
CA GLN A 391 -3.76 -37.77 3.29
C GLN A 391 -3.30 -38.95 2.42
N GLY A 392 -2.44 -38.72 1.42
CA GLY A 392 -1.97 -39.73 0.47
C GLY A 392 -2.92 -39.99 -0.71
N LYS A 393 -4.06 -39.31 -0.78
CA LYS A 393 -5.09 -39.48 -1.82
C LYS A 393 -4.81 -38.61 -3.04
N VAL A 394 -3.59 -38.69 -3.57
CA VAL A 394 -3.10 -37.80 -4.65
C VAL A 394 -3.95 -37.92 -5.92
N LYS A 395 -4.47 -39.11 -6.24
CA LYS A 395 -5.32 -39.30 -7.42
C LYS A 395 -6.65 -38.52 -7.29
N GLU A 396 -7.35 -38.70 -6.17
CA GLU A 396 -8.61 -37.98 -5.89
C GLU A 396 -8.38 -36.47 -5.85
N ALA A 397 -7.25 -36.03 -5.28
CA ALA A 397 -6.85 -34.63 -5.27
C ALA A 397 -6.68 -34.05 -6.68
N ARG A 398 -5.99 -34.76 -7.59
CA ARG A 398 -5.88 -34.33 -8.99
C ARG A 398 -7.24 -34.27 -9.68
N ASP A 399 -8.11 -35.24 -9.42
CA ASP A 399 -9.44 -35.29 -10.02
C ASP A 399 -10.30 -34.09 -9.60
N LEU A 400 -10.20 -33.63 -8.35
CA LEU A 400 -10.89 -32.40 -7.90
C LEU A 400 -10.49 -31.18 -8.74
N ILE A 401 -9.19 -30.96 -8.94
CA ILE A 401 -8.70 -29.83 -9.74
C ILE A 401 -9.16 -30.00 -11.18
N ARG A 402 -8.99 -31.18 -11.78
CA ARG A 402 -9.34 -31.44 -13.18
C ARG A 402 -10.82 -31.26 -13.50
N ASN A 403 -11.69 -31.54 -12.54
CA ASN A 403 -13.14 -31.41 -12.68
C ASN A 403 -13.64 -29.95 -12.59
N VAL A 404 -12.78 -28.99 -12.25
CA VAL A 404 -13.13 -27.57 -12.31
C VAL A 404 -13.44 -27.18 -13.78
N PRO A 405 -14.63 -26.62 -14.07
CA PRO A 405 -15.00 -26.19 -15.40
C PRO A 405 -14.03 -25.13 -15.95
N GLU A 406 -13.69 -25.26 -17.24
CA GLU A 406 -12.89 -24.28 -17.98
C GLU A 406 -13.83 -23.46 -18.87
N LYS A 407 -13.89 -22.13 -18.69
CA LYS A 407 -14.69 -21.24 -19.55
C LYS A 407 -13.83 -20.45 -20.53
N SER A 408 -12.54 -20.25 -20.22
CA SER A 408 -11.57 -19.59 -21.10
C SER A 408 -10.22 -20.31 -21.14
N PRO A 409 -9.33 -19.95 -22.09
CA PRO A 409 -7.93 -20.40 -22.08
C PRO A 409 -7.20 -20.07 -20.78
N GLU A 410 -7.51 -18.92 -20.16
CA GLU A 410 -6.95 -18.50 -18.88
C GLU A 410 -7.39 -19.44 -17.74
N ASP A 411 -8.64 -19.92 -17.74
CA ASP A 411 -9.12 -20.91 -16.76
C ASP A 411 -8.35 -22.23 -16.89
N LEU A 412 -8.12 -22.69 -18.13
CA LEU A 412 -7.33 -23.89 -18.39
C LEU A 412 -5.87 -23.71 -17.94
N ARG A 413 -5.27 -22.55 -18.21
CA ARG A 413 -3.93 -22.21 -17.74
C ARG A 413 -3.87 -22.27 -16.21
N ALA A 414 -4.80 -21.61 -15.53
CA ALA A 414 -4.86 -21.57 -14.07
C ALA A 414 -5.05 -22.98 -13.48
N LYS A 415 -5.91 -23.81 -14.09
CA LYS A 415 -6.15 -25.19 -13.67
C LYS A 415 -4.92 -26.08 -13.79
N LEU A 416 -4.16 -25.95 -14.88
CA LEU A 416 -2.91 -26.70 -15.08
C LEU A 416 -1.82 -26.28 -14.08
N LEU A 417 -1.73 -24.98 -13.78
CA LEU A 417 -0.84 -24.47 -12.73
C LEU A 417 -1.22 -24.99 -11.36
N ALA A 418 -2.52 -25.03 -11.03
CA ALA A 418 -3.01 -25.59 -9.78
C ALA A 418 -2.68 -27.10 -9.66
N GLU A 419 -2.88 -27.88 -10.73
CA GLU A 419 -2.52 -29.31 -10.75
C GLU A 419 -1.01 -29.50 -10.59
N ALA A 420 -0.19 -28.69 -11.28
CA ALA A 420 1.26 -28.73 -11.13
C ALA A 420 1.69 -28.37 -9.69
N GLN A 421 1.10 -27.32 -9.09
CA GLN A 421 1.37 -26.93 -7.71
C GLN A 421 1.07 -28.06 -6.72
N LEU A 422 -0.10 -28.70 -6.85
CA LEU A 422 -0.50 -29.84 -6.04
C LEU A 422 0.56 -30.97 -6.08
N LEU A 423 1.04 -31.31 -7.28
CA LEU A 423 2.00 -32.39 -7.48
C LEU A 423 3.39 -32.04 -6.95
N ARG A 424 3.80 -30.77 -7.03
CA ARG A 424 5.05 -30.28 -6.41
C ARG A 424 5.03 -30.41 -4.90
N GLU A 425 3.90 -30.10 -4.26
CA GLU A 425 3.77 -30.18 -2.80
C GLU A 425 3.99 -31.60 -2.27
N VAL A 426 3.57 -32.61 -3.03
CA VAL A 426 3.83 -34.03 -2.72
C VAL A 426 5.09 -34.58 -3.39
N LYS A 427 5.98 -33.70 -3.88
CA LYS A 427 7.27 -34.02 -4.51
C LYS A 427 7.17 -34.99 -5.71
N GLN A 428 6.06 -35.02 -6.44
CA GLN A 428 5.91 -35.80 -7.66
C GLN A 428 6.47 -35.03 -8.87
N TRP A 429 7.79 -34.89 -8.91
CA TRP A 429 8.50 -34.06 -9.90
C TRP A 429 8.25 -34.48 -11.36
N ASP A 430 8.28 -35.79 -11.64
CA ASP A 430 8.02 -36.31 -12.99
C ASP A 430 6.58 -36.02 -13.46
N GLU A 431 5.59 -36.24 -12.60
CA GLU A 431 4.18 -35.96 -12.92
C GLU A 431 3.93 -34.46 -13.08
N THR A 432 4.55 -33.63 -12.24
CA THR A 432 4.51 -32.17 -12.38
C THR A 432 5.07 -31.75 -13.74
N ASN A 433 6.25 -32.25 -14.11
CA ASN A 433 6.88 -31.95 -15.40
C ASN A 433 5.98 -32.38 -16.58
N LYS A 434 5.27 -33.51 -16.48
CA LYS A 434 4.30 -33.93 -17.52
C LYS A 434 3.13 -32.96 -17.65
N VAL A 435 2.54 -32.51 -16.53
CA VAL A 435 1.45 -31.52 -16.54
C VAL A 435 1.92 -30.20 -17.16
N LEU A 436 3.09 -29.71 -16.75
CA LEU A 436 3.67 -28.48 -17.28
C LEU A 436 4.09 -28.62 -18.76
N ALA A 437 4.54 -29.80 -19.20
CA ALA A 437 4.78 -30.05 -20.62
C ALA A 437 3.49 -29.95 -21.45
N VAL A 438 2.36 -30.49 -20.95
CA VAL A 438 1.05 -30.31 -21.60
C VAL A 438 0.62 -28.84 -21.60
N ALA A 439 0.87 -28.12 -20.50
CA ALA A 439 0.60 -26.68 -20.43
C ALA A 439 1.42 -25.91 -21.48
N ASN A 440 2.71 -26.18 -21.59
CA ASN A 440 3.61 -25.54 -22.57
C ASN A 440 3.32 -25.96 -24.01
N GLN A 441 2.60 -27.07 -24.27
CA GLN A 441 2.08 -27.36 -25.61
C GLN A 441 0.87 -26.50 -25.96
N LYS A 442 0.00 -26.21 -24.98
CA LYS A 442 -1.20 -25.38 -25.16
C LYS A 442 -0.87 -23.88 -25.16
N PHE A 443 0.12 -23.48 -24.38
CA PHE A 443 0.55 -22.09 -24.17
C PHE A 443 2.06 -21.97 -24.44
N PRO A 444 2.51 -22.14 -25.70
CA PRO A 444 3.94 -22.30 -26.02
C PRO A 444 4.81 -21.09 -25.69
N ASP A 445 4.24 -19.89 -25.65
CA ASP A 445 4.96 -18.64 -25.42
C ASP A 445 4.61 -17.99 -24.09
N ASP A 446 4.09 -18.77 -23.13
CA ASP A 446 3.88 -18.33 -21.76
C ASP A 446 5.18 -18.44 -20.95
N PRO A 447 5.84 -17.32 -20.61
CA PRO A 447 7.12 -17.36 -19.92
C PRO A 447 7.03 -17.96 -18.51
N ASP A 448 5.88 -17.83 -17.84
CA ASP A 448 5.73 -18.32 -16.46
C ASP A 448 5.60 -19.85 -16.46
N LEU A 449 4.85 -20.44 -17.39
CA LEU A 449 4.73 -21.90 -17.53
C LEU A 449 6.05 -22.56 -17.98
N LEU A 450 6.79 -21.91 -18.88
CA LEU A 450 8.12 -22.36 -19.29
C LEU A 450 9.11 -22.32 -18.13
N TYR A 451 9.06 -21.24 -17.33
CA TYR A 451 9.86 -21.11 -16.12
C TYR A 451 9.52 -22.19 -15.10
N GLU A 452 8.25 -22.40 -14.80
CA GLU A 452 7.80 -23.44 -13.86
C GLU A 452 8.26 -24.85 -14.28
N GLN A 453 8.17 -25.17 -15.57
CA GLN A 453 8.69 -26.46 -16.07
C GLN A 453 10.20 -26.57 -15.89
N SER A 454 10.94 -25.48 -16.13
CA SER A 454 12.39 -25.48 -15.96
C SER A 454 12.81 -25.81 -14.52
N LEU A 455 12.07 -25.34 -13.52
CA LEU A 455 12.33 -25.68 -12.11
C LEU A 455 12.15 -27.18 -11.84
N MET A 456 11.18 -27.83 -12.51
CA MET A 456 11.00 -29.28 -12.40
C MET A 456 12.11 -30.04 -13.10
N LEU A 457 12.56 -29.57 -14.26
CA LEU A 457 13.68 -30.16 -14.97
C LEU A 457 14.99 -30.04 -14.16
N GLU A 458 15.18 -28.95 -13.41
CA GLU A 458 16.29 -28.81 -12.46
C GLU A 458 16.21 -29.87 -11.35
N LYS A 459 15.03 -30.07 -10.73
CA LYS A 459 14.81 -31.13 -9.72
C LYS A 459 15.00 -32.55 -10.27
N LEU A 460 14.73 -32.75 -11.56
CA LEU A 460 14.94 -34.02 -12.28
C LEU A 460 16.38 -34.14 -12.86
N ASN A 461 17.24 -33.16 -12.63
CA ASN A 461 18.59 -33.06 -13.17
C ASN A 461 18.67 -33.16 -14.71
N ARG A 462 17.63 -32.69 -15.43
CA ARG A 462 17.55 -32.61 -16.90
C ARG A 462 18.04 -31.25 -17.38
N VAL A 463 19.35 -31.01 -17.19
CA VAL A 463 20.00 -29.69 -17.32
C VAL A 463 19.84 -29.06 -18.70
N ASP A 464 20.07 -29.81 -19.78
CA ASP A 464 20.01 -29.28 -21.15
C ASP A 464 18.61 -28.75 -21.50
N GLU A 465 17.57 -29.46 -21.05
CA GLU A 465 16.19 -29.06 -21.30
C GLU A 465 15.78 -27.88 -20.44
N MET A 466 16.19 -27.85 -19.17
CA MET A 466 16.00 -26.70 -18.29
C MET A 466 16.63 -25.43 -18.91
N GLU A 467 17.89 -25.51 -19.33
CA GLU A 467 18.59 -24.37 -19.92
C GLU A 467 17.87 -23.86 -21.17
N ARG A 468 17.46 -24.77 -22.07
CA ARG A 468 16.69 -24.40 -23.27
C ARG A 468 15.41 -23.65 -22.92
N LEU A 469 14.66 -24.10 -21.90
CA LEU A 469 13.45 -23.41 -21.46
C LEU A 469 13.77 -22.05 -20.83
N LEU A 470 14.76 -21.96 -19.93
CA LEU A 470 15.15 -20.70 -19.30
C LEU A 470 15.63 -19.66 -20.33
N ARG A 471 16.40 -20.08 -21.34
CA ARG A 471 16.79 -19.21 -22.45
C ARG A 471 15.58 -18.74 -23.27
N LYS A 472 14.58 -19.61 -23.49
CA LYS A 472 13.32 -19.22 -24.13
C LYS A 472 12.56 -18.19 -23.29
N VAL A 473 12.49 -18.38 -21.96
CA VAL A 473 11.87 -17.40 -21.04
C VAL A 473 12.56 -16.05 -21.14
N ILE A 474 13.89 -16.03 -21.11
CA ILE A 474 14.69 -14.81 -21.25
C ILE A 474 14.43 -14.13 -22.60
N GLN A 475 14.29 -14.89 -23.67
CA GLN A 475 13.96 -14.36 -24.99
C GLN A 475 12.56 -13.74 -25.04
N LEU A 476 11.55 -14.42 -24.50
CA LEU A 476 10.16 -13.95 -24.49
C LEU A 476 9.94 -12.77 -23.54
N LYS A 477 10.64 -12.77 -22.39
CA LYS A 477 10.52 -11.77 -21.34
C LYS A 477 11.90 -11.39 -20.81
N PRO A 478 12.62 -10.47 -21.49
CA PRO A 478 13.97 -10.02 -21.11
C PRO A 478 14.06 -9.33 -19.74
N THR A 479 12.92 -9.07 -19.10
CA THR A 479 12.81 -8.50 -17.75
C THR A 479 12.55 -9.55 -16.67
N HIS A 480 12.51 -10.84 -17.01
CA HIS A 480 12.24 -11.94 -16.08
C HIS A 480 13.47 -12.29 -15.23
N HIS A 481 13.77 -11.48 -14.21
CA HIS A 481 14.95 -11.64 -13.35
C HIS A 481 15.11 -13.04 -12.74
N HIS A 482 14.01 -13.71 -12.35
CA HIS A 482 14.06 -15.08 -11.82
C HIS A 482 14.62 -16.11 -12.80
N ALA A 483 14.46 -15.91 -14.11
CA ALA A 483 14.96 -16.85 -15.12
C ALA A 483 16.47 -16.68 -15.33
N TYR A 484 16.94 -15.43 -15.34
CA TYR A 484 18.37 -15.11 -15.31
C TYR A 484 19.04 -15.69 -14.07
N ASN A 485 18.44 -15.48 -12.89
CA ASN A 485 18.99 -16.00 -11.64
C ASN A 485 19.01 -17.52 -11.61
N ALA A 486 17.90 -18.19 -11.96
CA ALA A 486 17.81 -19.64 -11.97
C ALA A 486 18.84 -20.27 -12.93
N LEU A 487 18.99 -19.71 -14.14
CA LEU A 487 19.98 -20.21 -15.09
C LEU A 487 21.40 -19.99 -14.56
N GLY A 488 21.73 -18.76 -14.15
CA GLY A 488 23.06 -18.45 -13.66
C GLY A 488 23.44 -19.25 -12.41
N TYR A 489 22.52 -19.39 -11.45
CA TYR A 489 22.74 -20.20 -10.25
C TYR A 489 22.91 -21.69 -10.59
N SER A 490 22.06 -22.27 -11.46
CA SER A 490 22.19 -23.67 -11.88
C SER A 490 23.53 -23.97 -12.56
N LEU A 491 24.05 -23.02 -13.35
CA LEU A 491 25.40 -23.09 -13.95
C LEU A 491 26.50 -22.99 -12.90
N ALA A 492 26.40 -22.02 -11.98
CA ALA A 492 27.35 -21.82 -10.90
C ALA A 492 27.46 -23.06 -10.00
N GLU A 493 26.31 -23.64 -9.60
CA GLU A 493 26.24 -24.82 -8.73
C GLU A 493 26.97 -26.02 -9.34
N ARG A 494 26.89 -26.17 -10.66
CA ARG A 494 27.55 -27.24 -11.42
C ARG A 494 28.98 -26.92 -11.85
N ASN A 495 29.52 -25.76 -11.47
CA ASN A 495 30.82 -25.27 -11.90
C ASN A 495 30.96 -25.06 -13.41
N LEU A 496 29.86 -24.77 -14.10
CA LEU A 496 29.81 -24.65 -15.55
C LEU A 496 29.75 -23.17 -15.95
N ARG A 497 30.55 -22.78 -16.95
CA ARG A 497 30.50 -21.45 -17.59
C ARG A 497 30.37 -20.31 -16.57
N LEU A 498 31.20 -20.34 -15.52
CA LEU A 498 31.11 -19.40 -14.40
C LEU A 498 31.10 -17.91 -14.82
N PRO A 499 31.84 -17.47 -15.86
CA PRO A 499 31.71 -16.10 -16.36
C PRO A 499 30.30 -15.78 -16.87
N GLU A 500 29.67 -16.68 -17.63
CA GLU A 500 28.27 -16.52 -18.09
C GLU A 500 27.31 -16.52 -16.90
N ALA A 501 27.48 -17.46 -15.97
CA ALA A 501 26.66 -17.53 -14.76
C ALA A 501 26.65 -16.20 -13.99
N ARG A 502 27.83 -15.59 -13.84
CA ARG A 502 27.99 -14.29 -13.20
C ARG A 502 27.26 -13.18 -13.96
N ASP A 503 27.40 -13.13 -15.28
CA ASP A 503 26.75 -12.09 -16.09
C ASP A 503 25.22 -12.23 -16.07
N LEU A 504 24.69 -13.46 -16.08
CA LEU A 504 23.26 -13.73 -15.91
C LEU A 504 22.75 -13.26 -14.55
N ILE A 505 23.44 -13.59 -13.46
CA ILE A 505 23.01 -13.19 -12.11
C ILE A 505 23.14 -11.68 -11.92
N LYS A 506 24.19 -11.05 -12.44
CA LYS A 506 24.29 -9.58 -12.45
C LYS A 506 23.12 -8.93 -13.17
N LYS A 507 22.73 -9.47 -14.34
CA LYS A 507 21.55 -9.00 -15.05
C LYS A 507 20.27 -9.17 -14.24
N ALA A 508 20.12 -10.28 -13.51
CA ALA A 508 19.01 -10.49 -12.59
C ALA A 508 18.98 -9.41 -11.48
N LEU A 509 20.15 -9.08 -10.92
CA LEU A 509 20.29 -8.06 -9.86
C LEU A 509 20.02 -6.65 -10.38
N ASP A 510 20.44 -6.32 -11.60
CA ASP A 510 20.12 -5.05 -12.25
C ASP A 510 18.60 -4.87 -12.44
N LEU A 511 17.90 -5.97 -12.77
CA LEU A 511 16.45 -5.99 -12.93
C LEU A 511 15.69 -5.97 -11.59
N ALA A 512 16.31 -6.45 -10.51
CA ALA A 512 15.76 -6.48 -9.16
C ALA A 512 16.79 -6.05 -8.10
N PRO A 513 17.12 -4.74 -8.02
CA PRO A 513 18.16 -4.25 -7.11
C PRO A 513 17.81 -4.49 -5.64
N GLY A 514 18.78 -5.00 -4.87
CA GLY A 514 18.62 -5.23 -3.43
C GLY A 514 17.87 -6.51 -3.05
N GLU A 515 17.54 -7.36 -4.02
CA GLU A 515 16.93 -8.68 -3.77
C GLU A 515 17.95 -9.62 -3.07
N PRO A 516 17.66 -10.10 -1.84
CA PRO A 516 18.63 -10.86 -1.05
C PRO A 516 19.03 -12.22 -1.66
N PHE A 517 18.12 -12.95 -2.28
CA PHE A 517 18.42 -14.27 -2.87
C PHE A 517 19.24 -14.17 -4.16
N ILE A 518 19.06 -13.12 -4.96
CA ILE A 518 19.89 -12.84 -6.13
C ILE A 518 21.28 -12.36 -5.68
N THR A 519 21.33 -11.56 -4.61
CA THR A 519 22.62 -11.15 -4.01
C THR A 519 23.38 -12.36 -3.46
N ASP A 520 22.67 -13.30 -2.83
CA ASP A 520 23.21 -14.59 -2.38
C ASP A 520 23.73 -15.42 -3.56
N SER A 521 22.94 -15.56 -4.63
CA SER A 521 23.35 -16.24 -5.87
C SER A 521 24.61 -15.61 -6.47
N LEU A 522 24.74 -14.27 -6.43
CA LEU A 522 25.92 -13.57 -6.91
C LEU A 522 27.13 -13.84 -5.99
N GLY A 523 26.93 -13.84 -4.68
CA GLY A 523 27.96 -14.22 -3.71
C GLY A 523 28.45 -15.65 -3.94
N TRP A 524 27.52 -16.57 -4.22
CA TRP A 524 27.83 -17.96 -4.53
C TRP A 524 28.65 -18.11 -5.82
N VAL A 525 28.28 -17.46 -6.92
CA VAL A 525 29.07 -17.54 -8.16
C VAL A 525 30.46 -16.88 -8.01
N GLU A 526 30.59 -15.79 -7.24
CA GLU A 526 31.89 -15.18 -6.95
C GLU A 526 32.77 -16.14 -6.11
N TYR A 527 32.18 -16.89 -5.18
CA TYR A 527 32.89 -17.94 -4.45
C TYR A 527 33.41 -19.04 -5.39
N ARG A 528 32.57 -19.51 -6.33
CA ARG A 528 32.95 -20.52 -7.33
C ARG A 528 34.02 -20.02 -8.30
N LEU A 529 34.05 -18.72 -8.59
CA LEU A 529 35.11 -18.07 -9.34
C LEU A 529 36.43 -17.89 -8.55
N GLY A 530 36.41 -18.16 -7.23
CA GLY A 530 37.56 -17.99 -6.34
C GLY A 530 37.69 -16.60 -5.72
N ASN A 531 36.76 -15.69 -5.99
CA ASN A 531 36.73 -14.32 -5.48
C ASN A 531 36.17 -14.28 -4.05
N ARG A 532 36.87 -14.91 -3.11
CA ARG A 532 36.38 -15.17 -1.73
C ARG A 532 35.99 -13.93 -0.95
N GLU A 533 36.77 -12.84 -1.07
CA GLU A 533 36.48 -11.60 -0.35
C GLU A 533 35.15 -10.98 -0.79
N GLU A 534 34.93 -10.92 -2.10
CA GLU A 534 33.69 -10.37 -2.66
C GLU A 534 32.49 -11.29 -2.36
N ALA A 535 32.69 -12.60 -2.44
CA ALA A 535 31.68 -13.58 -2.04
C ALA A 535 31.21 -13.37 -0.59
N LEU A 536 32.15 -13.23 0.35
CA LEU A 536 31.83 -12.95 1.75
C LEU A 536 31.08 -11.63 1.92
N ARG A 537 31.52 -10.56 1.24
CA ARG A 537 30.86 -9.25 1.29
C ARG A 537 29.40 -9.34 0.85
N LEU A 538 29.13 -10.02 -0.27
CA LEU A 538 27.80 -10.20 -0.84
C LEU A 538 26.91 -11.11 0.03
N LEU A 539 27.43 -12.25 0.47
CA LEU A 539 26.69 -13.20 1.32
C LEU A 539 26.34 -12.60 2.68
N GLN A 540 27.26 -11.84 3.30
CA GLN A 540 26.99 -11.10 4.53
C GLN A 540 25.94 -10.01 4.32
N GLN A 541 26.00 -9.28 3.20
CA GLN A 541 24.99 -8.29 2.83
C GLN A 541 23.61 -8.95 2.65
N ALA A 542 23.55 -10.09 1.94
CA ALA A 542 22.33 -10.85 1.73
C ALA A 542 21.76 -11.36 3.07
N TYR A 543 22.57 -12.00 3.91
CA TYR A 543 22.13 -12.53 5.21
C TYR A 543 21.70 -11.43 6.19
N LYS A 544 22.39 -10.28 6.19
CA LYS A 544 22.01 -9.11 6.99
C LYS A 544 20.67 -8.53 6.53
N SER A 545 20.43 -8.49 5.23
CA SER A 545 19.16 -8.03 4.65
C SER A 545 18.03 -9.03 4.94
N ARG A 546 18.32 -10.33 4.79
CA ARG A 546 17.39 -11.42 5.02
C ARG A 546 18.11 -12.62 5.67
N PRO A 547 17.88 -12.88 6.97
CA PRO A 547 18.47 -14.02 7.69
C PRO A 547 17.81 -15.37 7.32
N ASP A 548 17.86 -15.72 6.03
CA ASP A 548 17.28 -16.95 5.47
C ASP A 548 18.20 -18.18 5.70
N VAL A 549 17.61 -19.38 5.70
CA VAL A 549 18.31 -20.64 5.96
C VAL A 549 19.26 -21.01 4.81
N GLU A 550 18.85 -20.81 3.55
CA GLU A 550 19.69 -21.14 2.38
C GLU A 550 20.84 -20.13 2.25
N ILE A 551 20.54 -18.84 2.40
CA ILE A 551 21.57 -17.77 2.43
C ILE A 551 22.57 -18.03 3.57
N GLY A 552 22.07 -18.41 4.74
CA GLY A 552 22.90 -18.76 5.88
C GLY A 552 23.75 -20.03 5.66
N ALA A 553 23.25 -21.00 4.90
CA ALA A 553 24.02 -22.20 4.52
C ALA A 553 25.19 -21.83 3.59
N HIS A 554 24.94 -21.04 2.54
CA HIS A 554 25.99 -20.55 1.65
C HIS A 554 27.01 -19.67 2.40
N LEU A 555 26.56 -18.71 3.20
CA LEU A 555 27.44 -17.86 4.01
C LEU A 555 28.28 -18.69 4.98
N GLY A 556 27.65 -19.62 5.69
CA GLY A 556 28.32 -20.54 6.61
C GLY A 556 29.39 -21.37 5.91
N GLU A 557 29.12 -21.87 4.71
CA GLU A 557 30.09 -22.62 3.91
C GLU A 557 31.27 -21.78 3.47
N VAL A 558 31.03 -20.58 2.93
CA VAL A 558 32.11 -19.71 2.47
C VAL A 558 32.97 -19.22 3.64
N LEU A 559 32.35 -18.90 4.79
CA LEU A 559 33.08 -18.57 6.03
C LEU A 559 33.95 -19.75 6.49
N TRP A 560 33.38 -20.95 6.47
CA TRP A 560 34.08 -22.18 6.85
C TRP A 560 35.30 -22.38 5.96
N MET A 561 35.13 -22.34 4.64
CA MET A 561 36.19 -22.52 3.65
C MET A 561 37.23 -21.38 3.64
N SER A 562 36.86 -20.21 4.18
CA SER A 562 37.77 -19.07 4.37
C SER A 562 38.49 -19.07 5.72
N GLY A 563 38.31 -20.10 6.55
CA GLY A 563 38.96 -20.24 7.86
C GLY A 563 38.28 -19.53 9.02
N GLN A 564 37.17 -18.82 8.79
CA GLN A 564 36.39 -18.11 9.82
C GLN A 564 35.42 -19.08 10.53
N ARG A 565 35.99 -20.13 11.16
CA ARG A 565 35.22 -21.30 11.66
C ARG A 565 34.20 -20.95 12.75
N GLU A 566 34.55 -20.07 13.68
CA GLU A 566 33.65 -19.70 14.78
C GLU A 566 32.40 -18.98 14.26
N GLU A 567 32.61 -18.01 13.37
CA GLU A 567 31.52 -17.26 12.75
C GLU A 567 30.66 -18.15 11.85
N ALA A 568 31.29 -19.07 11.09
CA ALA A 568 30.57 -20.08 10.33
C ALA A 568 29.65 -20.94 11.22
N ARG A 569 30.15 -21.41 12.38
CA ARG A 569 29.33 -22.19 13.34
C ARG A 569 28.17 -21.37 13.88
N ARG A 570 28.39 -20.09 14.18
CA ARG A 570 27.33 -19.18 14.63
C ARG A 570 26.21 -19.08 13.59
N VAL A 571 26.56 -18.72 12.35
CA VAL A 571 25.60 -18.58 11.25
C VAL A 571 24.87 -19.90 10.99
N LEU A 572 25.59 -21.02 10.86
CA LEU A 572 24.96 -22.30 10.58
C LEU A 572 24.04 -22.77 11.71
N ARG A 573 24.37 -22.49 12.99
CA ARG A 573 23.50 -22.80 14.13
C ARG A 573 22.23 -21.94 14.12
N GLU A 574 22.35 -20.66 13.81
CA GLU A 574 21.20 -19.76 13.65
C GLU A 574 20.28 -20.23 12.52
N SER A 575 20.84 -20.63 11.37
CA SER A 575 20.08 -21.20 10.24
C SER A 575 19.38 -22.50 10.65
N ARG A 576 20.08 -23.41 11.33
CA ARG A 576 19.51 -24.67 11.84
C ARG A 576 18.35 -24.44 12.81
N ASN A 577 18.45 -23.43 13.67
CA ASN A 577 17.37 -23.09 14.61
C ASN A 577 16.11 -22.58 13.91
N ARG A 578 16.23 -22.02 12.69
CA ARG A 578 15.10 -21.57 11.88
C ARG A 578 14.42 -22.71 11.12
N ASP A 579 15.22 -23.56 10.46
CA ASP A 579 14.71 -24.76 9.80
C ASP A 579 15.75 -25.89 9.85
N GLN A 580 15.46 -26.92 10.65
CA GLN A 580 16.32 -28.10 10.78
C GLN A 580 16.18 -29.05 9.59
N ALA A 581 15.07 -29.01 8.86
CA ALA A 581 14.77 -29.96 7.78
C ALA A 581 15.20 -29.46 6.39
N ASN A 582 15.75 -28.24 6.30
CA ASN A 582 16.18 -27.67 5.04
C ASN A 582 17.28 -28.52 4.38
N GLU A 583 17.03 -28.96 3.14
CA GLU A 583 17.89 -29.89 2.39
C GLU A 583 19.28 -29.27 2.13
N VAL A 584 19.35 -28.01 1.70
CA VAL A 584 20.62 -27.30 1.43
C VAL A 584 21.49 -27.22 2.69
N LEU A 585 20.90 -26.83 3.83
CA LEU A 585 21.62 -26.78 5.10
C LEU A 585 22.14 -28.17 5.51
N GLN A 586 21.32 -29.21 5.42
CA GLN A 586 21.72 -30.57 5.76
C GLN A 586 22.88 -31.06 4.88
N GLU A 587 22.81 -30.81 3.57
CA GLU A 587 23.88 -31.13 2.63
C GLU A 587 25.16 -30.36 2.94
N THR A 588 25.07 -29.06 3.24
CA THR A 588 26.22 -28.24 3.63
C THR A 588 26.87 -28.78 4.91
N LEU A 589 26.09 -29.06 5.96
CA LEU A 589 26.63 -29.60 7.22
C LEU A 589 27.31 -30.96 7.03
N ALA A 590 26.69 -31.84 6.23
CA ALA A 590 27.25 -33.14 5.90
C ALA A 590 28.56 -33.02 5.11
N ARG A 591 28.59 -32.16 4.08
CA ARG A 591 29.77 -31.89 3.24
C ARG A 591 30.93 -31.33 4.06
N LEU A 592 30.63 -30.40 4.97
CA LEU A 592 31.63 -29.72 5.80
C LEU A 592 32.04 -30.50 7.06
N ARG A 593 31.30 -31.58 7.40
CA ARG A 593 31.47 -32.39 8.62
C ARG A 593 31.45 -31.53 9.89
N VAL A 594 30.48 -30.61 9.97
CA VAL A 594 30.30 -29.71 11.10
C VAL A 594 29.23 -30.25 12.03
N ASP A 595 29.62 -30.58 13.26
CA ASP A 595 28.67 -30.84 14.35
C ASP A 595 28.38 -29.52 15.09
N LEU A 596 27.10 -29.22 15.35
CA LEU A 596 26.61 -27.87 15.70
C LEU A 596 25.88 -27.77 17.03
#